data_AF-A0A6P0S7J4-F1
#
_entry.id   AF-A0A6P0S7J4-F1
#
_cell.length_a   1.000
_cell.length_b   1.000
_cell.length_c   1.000
_cell.angle_alpha   90.00
_cell.angle_beta   90.00
_cell.angle_gamma   90.00
#
_symmetry.space_group_name_H-M   'P 1'
#
loop_
_entity.id
_entity.type
_entity.pdbx_description
1 polymer ?
#
loop_
_entity_poly.entity_id
_entity_poly.type
_entity_poly.pdbx_seq_one_letter_code
_entity_poly.pdbx_strand_id
1 'polypeptide(L)'
;PEMTKNIFVRKAQWQAAGESQQAVHVVRGFVRGKLKNYRHSLRRRERNSSGLDLQGAITRIDKAIAPINTTSSINSLRGFEGSGSAAYFGCLNQLIQGSEFEFEARRRRPPTDPVNSLLSLGYSLLRHDVQSALNIVGFDPYLGYLHVERYGRPSLALDLMEEFRPVIVDSVVCSAINKHLLKPGDFTSEPVSNAVSLTPEGLKVFLRLYEQKKQSKFKHPVLKRQCTYQEAFEIQARLLAKYLMEETDQYPPLIVK
;
A
#
# COMPACT_ATOMS: atom_id res chain seq x y z
N PRO A 1 -10.60 -5.92 19.65
CA PRO A 1 -11.84 -5.21 20.02
C PRO A 1 -13.07 -6.10 19.75
N GLU A 2 -14.11 -5.98 20.56
CA GLU A 2 -15.42 -6.57 20.27
C GLU A 2 -15.95 -6.04 18.92
N MET A 3 -16.79 -6.82 18.23
CA MET A 3 -17.34 -6.44 16.94
C MET A 3 -18.17 -5.16 17.09
N THR A 4 -17.85 -4.15 16.28
CA THR A 4 -18.55 -2.85 16.28
C THR A 4 -20.05 -3.00 16.01
N LYS A 5 -20.85 -2.20 16.73
CA LYS A 5 -22.32 -2.16 16.59
C LYS A 5 -22.79 -1.51 15.28
N ASN A 6 -21.87 -1.00 14.45
CA ASN A 6 -22.19 -0.33 13.19
C ASN A 6 -22.61 -1.34 12.10
N ILE A 7 -23.82 -1.86 12.22
CA ILE A 7 -24.41 -2.79 11.26
C ILE A 7 -24.72 -2.12 9.92
N PHE A 8 -24.95 -0.81 9.90
CA PHE A 8 -25.27 -0.04 8.69
C PHE A 8 -24.12 -0.05 7.69
N VAL A 9 -22.88 0.18 8.17
CA VAL A 9 -21.68 0.09 7.32
C VAL A 9 -21.51 -1.31 6.73
N ARG A 10 -21.73 -2.37 7.52
CA ARG A 10 -21.65 -3.74 7.01
C ARG A 10 -22.73 -4.04 5.99
N LYS A 11 -23.97 -3.64 6.28
CA LYS A 11 -25.08 -3.83 5.34
C LYS A 11 -24.77 -3.16 3.99
N ALA A 12 -24.33 -1.91 4.00
CA ALA A 12 -23.92 -1.17 2.81
C ALA A 12 -22.74 -1.85 2.08
N GLN A 13 -21.72 -2.30 2.84
CA GLN A 13 -20.56 -3.00 2.29
C GLN A 13 -20.97 -4.27 1.52
N TRP A 14 -21.87 -5.07 2.12
CA TRP A 14 -22.38 -6.31 1.54
C TRP A 14 -23.30 -6.05 0.34
N GLN A 15 -24.13 -5.02 0.39
CA GLN A 15 -24.95 -4.60 -0.76
C GLN A 15 -24.11 -4.20 -1.98
N ALA A 16 -22.94 -3.61 -1.73
CA ALA A 16 -22.02 -3.23 -2.80
C ALA A 16 -21.16 -4.38 -3.33
N ALA A 17 -21.20 -5.59 -2.77
CA ALA A 17 -20.33 -6.71 -3.18
C ALA A 17 -20.52 -7.12 -4.66
N GLY A 18 -19.53 -7.84 -5.21
CA GLY A 18 -19.50 -8.24 -6.63
C GLY A 18 -19.04 -7.10 -7.57
N GLU A 19 -19.54 -7.09 -8.80
CA GLU A 19 -19.27 -6.02 -9.79
C GLU A 19 -20.36 -4.94 -9.78
N SER A 20 -20.81 -4.51 -8.60
CA SER A 20 -21.72 -3.36 -8.47
C SER A 20 -21.04 -2.06 -8.92
N GLN A 21 -21.83 -1.05 -9.29
CA GLN A 21 -21.28 0.27 -9.62
C GLN A 21 -20.45 0.87 -8.45
N GLN A 22 -20.90 0.64 -7.21
CA GLN A 22 -20.17 1.08 -6.02
C GLN A 22 -18.83 0.35 -5.84
N ALA A 23 -18.79 -0.97 -5.98
CA ALA A 23 -17.55 -1.74 -5.91
C ALA A 23 -16.57 -1.31 -7.00
N VAL A 24 -17.04 -1.19 -8.24
CA VAL A 24 -16.21 -0.73 -9.37
C VAL A 24 -15.61 0.64 -9.09
N HIS A 25 -16.41 1.59 -8.58
CA HIS A 25 -15.92 2.92 -8.21
C HIS A 25 -14.84 2.87 -7.12
N VAL A 26 -15.06 2.08 -6.07
CA VAL A 26 -14.11 1.92 -4.96
C VAL A 26 -12.81 1.28 -5.46
N VAL A 27 -12.89 0.23 -6.27
CA VAL A 27 -11.71 -0.43 -6.87
C VAL A 27 -10.92 0.55 -7.75
N ARG A 28 -11.60 1.37 -8.56
CA ARG A 28 -10.94 2.45 -9.32
C ARG A 28 -10.22 3.41 -8.38
N GLY A 29 -10.83 3.74 -7.23
CA GLY A 29 -10.22 4.51 -6.15
C GLY A 29 -8.89 3.91 -5.70
N PHE A 30 -8.91 2.68 -5.19
CA PHE A 30 -7.73 2.00 -4.65
C PHE A 30 -6.58 1.89 -5.66
N VAL A 31 -6.89 1.43 -6.89
CA VAL A 31 -5.88 1.29 -7.95
C VAL A 31 -5.31 2.66 -8.33
N ARG A 32 -6.15 3.69 -8.48
CA ARG A 32 -5.72 5.05 -8.78
C ARG A 32 -4.85 5.63 -7.68
N GLY A 33 -5.23 5.44 -6.41
CA GLY A 33 -4.47 5.88 -5.23
C GLY A 33 -3.06 5.30 -5.25
N LYS A 34 -2.97 3.97 -5.35
CA LYS A 34 -1.71 3.24 -5.43
C LYS A 34 -0.81 3.73 -6.56
N LEU A 35 -1.30 3.69 -7.80
CA LEU A 35 -0.49 3.99 -8.98
C LEU A 35 -0.06 5.45 -9.03
N LYS A 36 -0.94 6.38 -8.62
CA LYS A 36 -0.53 7.78 -8.51
C LYS A 36 0.53 7.95 -7.41
N ASN A 37 0.40 7.29 -6.26
CA ASN A 37 1.43 7.38 -5.21
C ASN A 37 2.77 6.79 -5.67
N TYR A 38 2.79 5.66 -6.39
CA TYR A 38 4.01 5.17 -7.04
C TYR A 38 4.63 6.23 -7.96
N ARG A 39 3.84 6.81 -8.85
CA ARG A 39 4.32 7.82 -9.78
C ARG A 39 4.88 9.06 -9.07
N HIS A 40 4.23 9.54 -8.01
CA HIS A 40 4.73 10.67 -7.23
C HIS A 40 6.06 10.33 -6.54
N SER A 41 6.18 9.13 -5.95
CA SER A 41 7.43 8.66 -5.35
C SER A 41 8.57 8.61 -6.38
N LEU A 42 8.34 8.06 -7.58
CA LEU A 42 9.36 7.99 -8.64
C LEU A 42 9.75 9.39 -9.13
N ARG A 43 8.79 10.24 -9.48
CA ARG A 43 9.05 11.63 -9.92
C ARG A 43 9.76 12.48 -8.85
N ARG A 44 9.49 12.22 -7.58
CA ARG A 44 10.20 12.88 -6.48
C ARG A 44 11.64 12.40 -6.38
N ARG A 45 11.88 11.09 -6.54
CA ARG A 45 13.24 10.53 -6.50
C ARG A 45 14.09 11.04 -7.66
N GLU A 46 13.55 11.00 -8.88
CA GLU A 46 14.20 11.49 -10.09
C GLU A 46 14.62 12.97 -9.98
N ARG A 47 13.74 13.84 -9.49
CA ARG A 47 14.07 15.26 -9.26
C ARG A 47 15.17 15.49 -8.21
N ASN A 48 15.30 14.57 -7.26
CA ASN A 48 16.22 14.69 -6.13
C ASN A 48 17.52 13.92 -6.33
N SER A 49 17.76 13.30 -7.49
CA SER A 49 18.90 12.43 -7.73
C SER A 49 19.43 12.62 -9.14
N SER A 50 20.59 13.29 -9.25
CA SER A 50 21.24 13.55 -10.53
C SER A 50 21.62 12.24 -11.23
N GLY A 51 21.22 12.09 -12.50
CA GLY A 51 21.58 10.94 -13.33
C GLY A 51 20.66 9.70 -13.20
N LEU A 52 19.62 9.77 -12.36
CA LEU A 52 18.63 8.70 -12.26
C LEU A 52 17.54 8.88 -13.32
N ASP A 53 17.37 7.94 -14.25
CA ASP A 53 16.28 7.95 -15.24
C ASP A 53 15.18 6.95 -14.87
N LEU A 54 14.02 7.48 -14.46
CA LEU A 54 12.84 6.68 -14.12
C LEU A 54 11.70 6.86 -15.13
N GLN A 55 11.94 7.55 -16.25
CA GLN A 55 10.90 7.93 -17.22
C GLN A 55 10.20 6.71 -17.82
N GLY A 56 10.94 5.64 -18.10
CA GLY A 56 10.37 4.40 -18.61
C GLY A 56 9.33 3.80 -17.66
N ALA A 57 9.62 3.74 -16.36
CA ALA A 57 8.71 3.23 -15.34
C ALA A 57 7.52 4.19 -15.12
N ILE A 58 7.79 5.50 -15.05
CA ILE A 58 6.76 6.54 -14.92
C ILE A 58 5.76 6.47 -16.08
N THR A 59 6.25 6.34 -17.31
CA THR A 59 5.41 6.25 -18.53
C THR A 59 4.53 5.00 -18.51
N ARG A 60 5.06 3.84 -18.09
CA ARG A 60 4.28 2.60 -17.95
C ARG A 60 3.18 2.74 -16.89
N ILE A 61 3.49 3.39 -15.77
CA ILE A 61 2.49 3.69 -14.72
C ILE A 61 1.42 4.66 -15.25
N ASP A 62 1.81 5.70 -16.00
CA ASP A 62 0.86 6.64 -16.61
C ASP A 62 -0.08 5.96 -17.61
N LYS A 63 0.43 5.03 -18.42
CA LYS A 63 -0.39 4.18 -19.32
C LYS A 63 -1.39 3.32 -18.54
N ALA A 64 -0.99 2.75 -17.40
CA ALA A 64 -1.90 1.97 -16.54
C ALA A 64 -2.96 2.85 -15.84
N ILE A 65 -2.64 4.12 -15.55
CA ILE A 65 -3.58 5.06 -14.92
C ILE A 65 -4.66 5.55 -15.89
N ALA A 66 -4.30 5.78 -17.16
CA ALA A 66 -5.17 6.41 -18.16
C ALA A 66 -6.58 5.77 -18.29
N PRO A 67 -6.73 4.43 -18.39
CA PRO A 67 -8.05 3.81 -18.59
C PRO A 67 -8.86 3.60 -17.31
N ILE A 68 -8.32 3.88 -16.11
CA ILE A 68 -8.98 3.53 -14.84
C ILE A 68 -10.38 4.13 -14.72
N ASN A 69 -10.56 5.40 -15.12
CA ASN A 69 -11.82 6.11 -14.93
C ASN A 69 -12.97 5.53 -15.77
N THR A 70 -12.67 4.96 -16.93
CA THR A 70 -13.66 4.43 -17.88
C THR A 70 -13.84 2.92 -17.78
N THR A 71 -12.94 2.21 -17.11
CA THR A 71 -12.97 0.75 -17.01
C THR A 71 -13.97 0.27 -15.98
N SER A 72 -14.96 -0.52 -16.38
CA SER A 72 -16.02 -1.04 -15.49
C SER A 72 -15.74 -2.44 -14.92
N SER A 73 -14.84 -3.23 -15.52
CA SER A 73 -14.52 -4.57 -15.03
C SER A 73 -13.47 -4.53 -13.92
N ILE A 74 -13.75 -5.19 -12.80
CA ILE A 74 -12.80 -5.32 -11.67
C ILE A 74 -11.57 -6.12 -12.11
N ASN A 75 -11.75 -7.15 -12.95
CA ASN A 75 -10.64 -7.93 -13.51
C ASN A 75 -9.69 -7.06 -14.35
N SER A 76 -10.22 -6.15 -15.16
CA SER A 76 -9.40 -5.22 -15.93
C SER A 76 -8.65 -4.24 -15.02
N LEU A 77 -9.29 -3.75 -13.95
CA LEU A 77 -8.65 -2.89 -12.95
C LEU A 77 -7.50 -3.60 -12.21
N ARG A 78 -7.63 -4.90 -11.90
CA ARG A 78 -6.52 -5.74 -11.40
C ARG A 78 -5.36 -5.80 -12.39
N GLY A 79 -5.65 -5.89 -13.69
CA GLY A 79 -4.63 -5.86 -14.74
C GLY A 79 -3.81 -4.57 -14.73
N PHE A 80 -4.46 -3.41 -14.59
CA PHE A 80 -3.75 -2.13 -14.48
C PHE A 80 -2.95 -1.99 -13.20
N GLU A 81 -3.49 -2.46 -12.06
CA GLU A 81 -2.76 -2.54 -10.80
C GLU A 81 -1.48 -3.36 -10.96
N GLY A 82 -1.59 -4.58 -11.51
CA GLY A 82 -0.46 -5.46 -11.73
C GLY A 82 0.60 -4.85 -12.67
N SER A 83 0.17 -4.27 -13.79
CA SER A 83 1.06 -3.59 -14.74
C SER A 83 1.81 -2.42 -14.09
N GLY A 84 1.12 -1.60 -13.31
CA GLY A 84 1.75 -0.46 -12.63
C GLY A 84 2.68 -0.89 -11.50
N SER A 85 2.33 -1.94 -10.74
CA SER A 85 3.21 -2.54 -9.74
C SER A 85 4.45 -3.18 -10.38
N ALA A 86 4.33 -3.85 -11.52
CA ALA A 86 5.46 -4.42 -12.24
C ALA A 86 6.43 -3.32 -12.70
N ALA A 87 5.91 -2.21 -13.23
CA ALA A 87 6.73 -1.05 -13.59
C ALA A 87 7.45 -0.44 -12.38
N TYR A 88 6.78 -0.29 -11.24
CA TYR A 88 7.37 0.26 -10.02
C TYR A 88 8.46 -0.66 -9.43
N PHE A 89 8.16 -1.95 -9.24
CA PHE A 89 9.15 -2.88 -8.68
C PHE A 89 10.32 -3.11 -9.65
N GLY A 90 10.08 -3.08 -10.96
CA GLY A 90 11.14 -3.19 -11.96
C GLY A 90 12.19 -2.07 -11.91
N CYS A 91 11.88 -0.91 -11.34
CA CYS A 91 12.85 0.15 -11.10
C CYS A 91 13.27 0.32 -9.63
N LEU A 92 12.79 -0.54 -8.71
CA LEU A 92 13.05 -0.37 -7.27
C LEU A 92 14.55 -0.44 -6.96
N ASN A 93 15.31 -1.31 -7.65
CA ASN A 93 16.76 -1.41 -7.48
C ASN A 93 17.47 -0.06 -7.69
N GLN A 94 16.97 0.74 -8.65
CA GLN A 94 17.52 2.05 -8.94
C GLN A 94 17.26 3.05 -7.81
N LEU A 95 16.19 2.86 -7.04
CA LEU A 95 15.86 3.72 -5.90
C LEU A 95 16.81 3.51 -4.71
N ILE A 96 17.46 2.35 -4.64
CA ILE A 96 18.38 1.93 -3.57
C ILE A 96 19.85 1.89 -4.00
N GLN A 97 20.18 2.52 -5.13
CA GLN A 97 21.56 2.64 -5.61
C GLN A 97 22.47 3.30 -4.56
N GLY A 98 23.68 2.75 -4.43
CA GLY A 98 24.68 3.18 -3.43
C GLY A 98 24.56 2.46 -2.09
N SER A 99 23.63 1.52 -1.94
CA SER A 99 23.55 0.63 -0.78
C SER A 99 24.24 -0.72 -1.05
N GLU A 100 24.47 -1.48 0.02
CA GLU A 100 25.00 -2.86 -0.04
C GLU A 100 23.91 -3.89 -0.39
N PHE A 101 22.71 -3.43 -0.75
CA PHE A 101 21.56 -4.28 -1.04
C PHE A 101 21.21 -4.25 -2.52
N GLU A 102 20.79 -5.41 -3.01
CA GLU A 102 20.26 -5.57 -4.36
C GLU A 102 18.79 -5.97 -4.31
N PHE A 103 18.04 -5.56 -5.34
CA PHE A 103 16.66 -5.97 -5.53
C PHE A 103 16.40 -6.32 -7.00
N GLU A 104 16.21 -7.60 -7.28
CA GLU A 104 15.90 -8.07 -8.63
C GLU A 104 14.39 -7.95 -8.94
N ALA A 105 13.56 -8.53 -8.08
CA ALA A 105 12.11 -8.57 -8.25
C ALA A 105 11.40 -8.81 -6.92
N ARG A 106 10.08 -8.56 -6.87
CA ARG A 106 9.28 -8.80 -5.66
C ARG A 106 9.05 -10.30 -5.43
N ARG A 107 9.72 -10.88 -4.43
CA ARG A 107 9.57 -12.26 -3.95
C ARG A 107 8.91 -12.30 -2.57
N ARG A 108 7.69 -12.84 -2.50
CA ARG A 108 6.83 -12.73 -1.30
C ARG A 108 6.92 -13.92 -0.34
N ARG A 109 7.04 -15.16 -0.86
CA ARG A 109 6.86 -16.39 -0.08
C ARG A 109 7.79 -17.51 -0.59
N PRO A 110 8.94 -17.75 0.07
CA PRO A 110 9.56 -16.88 1.08
C PRO A 110 10.19 -15.62 0.44
N PRO A 111 10.44 -14.54 1.21
CA PRO A 111 11.37 -13.50 0.79
C PRO A 111 12.80 -14.07 0.81
N THR A 112 13.55 -13.92 -0.27
CA THR A 112 14.89 -14.51 -0.43
C THR A 112 16.03 -13.48 -0.41
N ASP A 113 15.70 -12.23 -0.09
CA ASP A 113 16.66 -11.13 0.01
C ASP A 113 16.20 -10.12 1.07
N PRO A 114 17.12 -9.31 1.61
CA PRO A 114 16.82 -8.33 2.66
C PRO A 114 15.69 -7.36 2.29
N VAL A 115 15.68 -6.84 1.06
CA VAL A 115 14.68 -5.83 0.63
C VAL A 115 13.29 -6.44 0.59
N ASN A 116 13.15 -7.65 0.04
CA ASN A 116 11.89 -8.41 0.07
C ASN A 116 11.46 -8.79 1.48
N SER A 117 12.40 -9.07 2.38
CA SER A 117 12.12 -9.32 3.80
C SER A 117 11.48 -8.09 4.46
N LEU A 118 12.09 -6.91 4.27
CA LEU A 118 11.57 -5.64 4.78
C LEU A 118 10.20 -5.28 4.21
N LEU A 119 10.01 -5.42 2.89
CA LEU A 119 8.72 -5.16 2.24
C LEU A 119 7.63 -6.11 2.75
N SER A 120 7.95 -7.40 2.92
CA SER A 120 7.00 -8.40 3.43
C SER A 120 6.60 -8.12 4.88
N LEU A 121 7.57 -7.78 5.74
CA LEU A 121 7.29 -7.38 7.11
C LEU A 121 6.46 -6.10 7.17
N GLY A 122 6.87 -5.06 6.46
CA GLY A 122 6.19 -3.76 6.43
C GLY A 122 4.75 -3.86 5.90
N TYR A 123 4.52 -4.64 4.83
CA TYR A 123 3.15 -4.88 4.34
C TYR A 123 2.30 -5.70 5.32
N SER A 124 2.92 -6.60 6.09
CA SER A 124 2.20 -7.35 7.12
C SER A 124 1.75 -6.42 8.26
N LEU A 125 2.64 -5.54 8.73
CA LEU A 125 2.32 -4.52 9.74
C LEU A 125 1.22 -3.56 9.25
N LEU A 126 1.37 -3.03 8.03
CA LEU A 126 0.40 -2.11 7.44
C LEU A 126 -0.98 -2.76 7.27
N ARG A 127 -1.02 -4.04 6.87
CA ARG A 127 -2.28 -4.78 6.80
C ARG A 127 -2.97 -4.85 8.17
N HIS A 128 -2.21 -5.10 9.25
CA HIS A 128 -2.77 -5.14 10.61
C HIS A 128 -3.29 -3.77 11.07
N ASP A 129 -2.56 -2.69 10.79
CA ASP A 129 -3.00 -1.32 11.12
C ASP A 129 -4.29 -0.96 10.36
N VAL A 130 -4.34 -1.20 9.05
CA VAL A 130 -5.52 -0.91 8.22
C VAL A 130 -6.71 -1.79 8.60
N GLN A 131 -6.49 -3.08 8.88
CA GLN A 131 -7.53 -3.97 9.39
C GLN A 131 -8.09 -3.47 10.72
N SER A 132 -7.24 -2.93 11.60
CA SER A 132 -7.68 -2.37 12.88
C SER A 132 -8.55 -1.13 12.67
N ALA A 133 -8.19 -0.24 11.74
CA ALA A 133 -9.01 0.91 11.36
C ALA A 133 -10.38 0.49 10.78
N LEU A 134 -10.41 -0.52 9.91
CA LEU A 134 -11.66 -1.07 9.36
C LEU A 134 -12.59 -1.61 10.45
N ASN A 135 -12.02 -2.36 11.41
CA ASN A 135 -12.76 -2.89 12.57
C ASN A 135 -13.34 -1.77 13.44
N ILE A 136 -12.60 -0.68 13.66
CA ILE A 136 -13.08 0.48 14.43
C ILE A 136 -14.28 1.13 13.75
N VAL A 137 -14.22 1.31 12.42
CA VAL A 137 -15.26 2.03 11.67
C VAL A 137 -16.56 1.26 11.58
N GLY A 138 -16.51 -0.06 11.36
CA GLY A 138 -17.74 -0.79 11.06
C GLY A 138 -17.58 -2.05 10.25
N PHE A 139 -16.52 -2.14 9.44
CA PHE A 139 -16.48 -3.07 8.31
C PHE A 139 -16.32 -4.53 8.72
N ASP A 140 -16.73 -5.42 7.80
CA ASP A 140 -16.20 -6.77 7.73
C ASP A 140 -14.85 -6.74 6.97
N PRO A 141 -13.70 -6.99 7.61
CA PRO A 141 -12.41 -6.89 6.93
C PRO A 141 -12.19 -7.95 5.84
N TYR A 142 -12.97 -9.04 5.82
CA TYR A 142 -12.77 -10.16 4.92
C TYR A 142 -13.44 -9.97 3.57
N LEU A 143 -14.51 -9.16 3.52
CA LEU A 143 -15.23 -8.82 2.30
C LEU A 143 -14.58 -7.60 1.59
N GLY A 144 -13.70 -7.87 0.63
CA GLY A 144 -13.07 -6.85 -0.23
C GLY A 144 -13.70 -6.79 -1.62
N TYR A 145 -13.28 -5.81 -2.42
CA TYR A 145 -13.72 -5.59 -3.79
C TYR A 145 -12.60 -5.81 -4.82
N LEU A 146 -11.36 -5.41 -4.50
CA LEU A 146 -10.23 -5.53 -5.41
C LEU A 146 -9.60 -6.91 -5.33
N HIS A 147 -9.20 -7.42 -4.16
CA HIS A 147 -8.55 -8.71 -4.07
C HIS A 147 -9.57 -9.87 -3.98
N VAL A 148 -9.38 -10.92 -4.78
CA VAL A 148 -10.27 -12.13 -4.83
C VAL A 148 -10.35 -12.84 -3.50
N GLU A 149 -11.53 -13.01 -2.93
CA GLU A 149 -11.75 -13.67 -1.64
C GLU A 149 -11.01 -15.01 -1.50
N ARG A 150 -10.37 -15.20 -0.35
CA ARG A 150 -9.73 -16.46 0.06
C ARG A 150 -9.97 -16.65 1.55
N TYR A 151 -10.14 -17.90 1.96
CA TYR A 151 -10.38 -18.24 3.37
C TYR A 151 -9.32 -17.59 4.28
N GLY A 152 -9.80 -16.90 5.34
CA GLY A 152 -8.95 -16.23 6.34
C GLY A 152 -8.20 -14.98 5.85
N ARG A 153 -8.41 -14.51 4.61
CA ARG A 153 -7.70 -13.34 4.07
C ARG A 153 -8.53 -12.06 4.25
N PRO A 154 -8.05 -11.05 4.99
CA PRO A 154 -8.77 -9.79 5.17
C PRO A 154 -8.70 -8.92 3.91
N SER A 155 -9.52 -9.26 2.91
CA SER A 155 -9.44 -8.69 1.56
C SER A 155 -9.67 -7.18 1.54
N LEU A 156 -10.61 -6.65 2.34
CA LEU A 156 -10.82 -5.20 2.39
C LEU A 156 -9.61 -4.46 2.96
N ALA A 157 -8.93 -5.05 3.95
CA ALA A 157 -7.71 -4.48 4.47
C ALA A 157 -6.59 -4.47 3.42
N LEU A 158 -6.49 -5.53 2.60
CA LEU A 158 -5.56 -5.59 1.48
C LEU A 158 -5.89 -4.60 0.37
N ASP A 159 -7.17 -4.31 0.14
CA ASP A 159 -7.63 -3.34 -0.84
C ASP A 159 -7.30 -1.92 -0.39
N LEU A 160 -7.75 -1.54 0.81
CA LEU A 160 -7.57 -0.20 1.35
C LEU A 160 -6.10 0.14 1.58
N MET A 161 -5.27 -0.85 1.98
CA MET A 161 -3.84 -0.62 2.18
C MET A 161 -3.09 -0.25 0.89
N GLU A 162 -3.65 -0.50 -0.30
CA GLU A 162 -2.98 -0.21 -1.57
C GLU A 162 -2.61 1.26 -1.71
N GLU A 163 -3.42 2.16 -1.16
CA GLU A 163 -3.16 3.60 -1.16
C GLU A 163 -1.96 3.97 -0.29
N PHE A 164 -1.68 3.16 0.73
CA PHE A 164 -0.69 3.44 1.77
C PHE A 164 0.68 2.77 1.52
N ARG A 165 0.74 1.68 0.75
CA ARG A 165 1.98 0.95 0.49
C ARG A 165 3.14 1.84 0.02
N PRO A 166 2.97 2.71 -1.01
CA PRO A 166 4.09 3.51 -1.52
C PRO A 166 4.51 4.60 -0.54
N VAL A 167 3.55 5.18 0.18
CA VAL A 167 3.77 6.37 1.00
C VAL A 167 4.26 6.03 2.40
N ILE A 168 4.03 4.81 2.90
CA ILE A 168 4.48 4.33 4.21
C ILE A 168 5.59 3.30 4.04
N VAL A 169 5.25 2.09 3.60
CA VAL A 169 6.17 0.94 3.67
C VAL A 169 7.33 1.12 2.71
N ASP A 170 7.07 1.37 1.43
CA ASP A 170 8.13 1.47 0.43
C ASP A 170 9.06 2.66 0.74
N SER A 171 8.48 3.76 1.23
CA SER A 171 9.23 4.92 1.72
C SER A 171 10.12 4.59 2.92
N VAL A 172 9.64 3.78 3.87
CA VAL A 172 10.44 3.35 5.04
C VAL A 172 11.56 2.43 4.60
N VAL A 173 11.28 1.44 3.76
CA VAL A 173 12.28 0.50 3.23
C VAL A 173 13.38 1.24 2.49
N CYS A 174 13.02 2.09 1.51
CA CYS A 174 14.01 2.87 0.77
C CYS A 174 14.80 3.80 1.70
N SER A 175 14.16 4.43 2.68
CA SER A 175 14.88 5.31 3.62
C SER A 175 15.78 4.54 4.58
N ALA A 176 15.42 3.34 5.01
CA ALA A 176 16.23 2.52 5.90
C ALA A 176 17.52 2.08 5.20
N ILE A 177 17.38 1.64 3.94
CA ILE A 177 18.48 1.20 3.09
C ILE A 177 19.40 2.37 2.71
N ASN A 178 18.84 3.44 2.12
CA ASN A 178 19.63 4.56 1.59
C ASN A 178 20.35 5.38 2.66
N LYS A 179 19.93 5.27 3.92
CA LYS A 179 20.57 5.93 5.06
C LYS A 179 21.42 4.98 5.89
N HIS A 180 21.65 3.75 5.41
CA HIS A 180 22.42 2.70 6.08
C HIS A 180 21.97 2.44 7.53
N LEU A 181 20.67 2.60 7.79
CA LEU A 181 20.07 2.35 9.12
C LEU A 181 19.90 0.85 9.38
N LEU A 182 19.83 0.06 8.30
CA LEU A 182 19.94 -1.38 8.30
C LEU A 182 21.08 -1.77 7.38
N LYS A 183 21.86 -2.77 7.78
CA LYS A 183 23.05 -3.27 7.08
C LYS A 183 22.88 -4.75 6.76
N PRO A 184 23.70 -5.34 5.86
CA PRO A 184 23.63 -6.77 5.56
C PRO A 184 23.68 -7.68 6.79
N GLY A 185 24.44 -7.29 7.83
CA GLY A 185 24.53 -8.02 9.10
C GLY A 185 23.26 -8.00 9.98
N ASP A 186 22.26 -7.18 9.64
CA ASP A 186 20.96 -7.15 10.34
C ASP A 186 19.98 -8.22 9.81
N PHE A 187 20.45 -9.13 8.95
CA PHE A 187 19.65 -10.17 8.33
C PHE A 187 20.27 -11.55 8.52
N THR A 188 19.41 -12.55 8.62
CA THR A 188 19.78 -13.97 8.61
C THR A 188 19.07 -14.68 7.47
N SER A 189 19.75 -15.65 6.86
CA SER A 189 19.17 -16.54 5.87
C SER A 189 19.00 -17.92 6.47
N GLU A 190 17.82 -18.49 6.30
CA GLU A 190 17.55 -19.87 6.64
C GLU A 190 18.19 -20.79 5.57
N PRO A 191 19.02 -21.79 5.93
CA PRO A 191 19.81 -22.55 4.96
C PRO A 191 19.01 -23.38 3.95
N VAL A 192 17.82 -23.88 4.31
CA VAL A 192 17.06 -24.82 3.46
C VAL A 192 16.19 -24.09 2.45
N SER A 193 15.44 -23.09 2.91
CA SER A 193 14.47 -22.33 2.11
C SER A 193 15.04 -21.05 1.52
N ASN A 194 16.26 -20.65 1.92
CA ASN A 194 16.84 -19.33 1.64
C ASN A 194 15.95 -18.17 2.10
N ALA A 195 15.05 -18.41 3.06
CA ALA A 195 14.20 -17.36 3.60
C ALA A 195 15.05 -16.36 4.39
N VAL A 196 14.99 -15.10 4.00
CA VAL A 196 15.70 -14.00 4.67
C VAL A 196 14.78 -13.34 5.68
N SER A 197 15.25 -13.21 6.92
CA SER A 197 14.58 -12.51 8.00
C SER A 197 15.51 -11.50 8.67
N LEU A 198 14.94 -10.57 9.44
CA LEU A 198 15.71 -9.66 10.27
C LEU A 198 16.22 -10.37 11.52
N THR A 199 17.41 -9.97 11.98
CA THR A 199 17.86 -10.26 13.35
C THR A 199 16.96 -9.56 14.37
N PRO A 200 16.97 -9.96 15.65
CA PRO A 200 16.22 -9.25 16.69
C PRO A 200 16.55 -7.74 16.77
N GLU A 201 17.81 -7.38 16.56
CA GLU A 201 18.30 -6.00 16.55
C GLU A 201 17.78 -5.24 15.32
N GLY A 202 17.92 -5.83 14.13
CA GLY A 202 17.38 -5.29 12.88
C GLY A 202 15.86 -5.10 12.93
N LEU A 203 15.14 -6.04 13.54
CA LEU A 203 13.69 -5.97 13.75
C LEU A 203 13.32 -4.77 14.63
N LYS A 204 14.00 -4.56 15.75
CA LYS A 204 13.77 -3.39 16.62
C LYS A 204 13.98 -2.08 15.86
N VAL A 205 15.04 -1.99 15.05
CA VAL A 205 15.31 -0.81 14.23
C VAL A 205 14.19 -0.58 13.22
N PHE A 206 13.79 -1.61 12.47
CA PHE A 206 12.73 -1.49 11.46
C PHE A 206 11.39 -1.08 12.07
N LEU A 207 10.99 -1.71 13.20
CA LEU A 207 9.74 -1.38 13.89
C LEU A 207 9.72 0.08 14.36
N ARG A 208 10.84 0.59 14.88
CA ARG A 208 10.98 2.01 15.26
C ARG A 208 10.79 2.93 14.06
N LEU A 209 11.42 2.63 12.92
CA LEU A 209 11.30 3.44 11.70
C LEU A 209 9.86 3.43 11.14
N TYR A 210 9.22 2.26 11.16
CA TYR A 210 7.83 2.10 10.76
C TYR A 210 6.88 2.93 11.64
N GLU A 211 7.05 2.88 12.96
CA GLU A 211 6.24 3.64 13.90
C GLU A 211 6.46 5.16 13.76
N GLN A 212 7.72 5.60 13.63
CA GLN A 212 8.02 7.01 13.35
C GLN A 212 7.33 7.50 12.06
N LYS A 213 7.31 6.67 11.02
CA LYS A 213 6.61 7.02 9.77
C LYS A 213 5.11 7.14 9.99
N LYS A 214 4.48 6.22 10.73
CA LYS A 214 3.05 6.29 11.08
C LYS A 214 2.70 7.57 11.83
N GLN A 215 3.55 8.01 12.75
CA GLN A 215 3.36 9.24 13.52
C GLN A 215 3.68 10.52 12.75
N SER A 216 4.38 10.42 11.62
CA SER A 216 4.70 11.61 10.80
C SER A 216 3.43 12.28 10.26
N LYS A 217 3.41 13.62 10.29
CA LYS A 217 2.27 14.44 9.89
C LYS A 217 2.33 14.82 8.42
N PHE A 218 1.17 14.88 7.78
CA PHE A 218 0.99 15.43 6.44
C PHE A 218 -0.36 16.14 6.33
N LYS A 219 -0.51 16.97 5.30
CA LYS A 219 -1.78 17.65 5.02
C LYS A 219 -2.68 16.72 4.21
N HIS A 220 -3.78 16.25 4.80
CA HIS A 220 -4.69 15.34 4.12
C HIS A 220 -5.29 16.00 2.86
N PRO A 221 -5.18 15.39 1.66
CA PRO A 221 -5.51 16.05 0.40
C PRO A 221 -7.00 16.42 0.27
N VAL A 222 -7.89 15.63 0.87
CA VAL A 222 -9.35 15.88 0.88
C VAL A 222 -9.74 16.81 2.03
N LEU A 223 -9.50 16.40 3.28
CA LEU A 223 -9.88 17.18 4.48
C LEU A 223 -9.13 18.50 4.68
N LYS A 224 -8.04 18.75 3.95
CA LYS A 224 -7.19 19.96 4.03
C LYS A 224 -6.61 20.30 5.42
N ARG A 225 -6.65 19.37 6.36
CA ARG A 225 -6.08 19.49 7.71
C ARG A 225 -4.83 18.63 7.89
N GLN A 226 -4.01 18.98 8.87
CA GLN A 226 -2.89 18.12 9.29
C GLN A 226 -3.43 16.88 10.00
N CYS A 227 -2.87 15.72 9.65
CA CYS A 227 -3.09 14.46 10.36
C CYS A 227 -1.82 13.59 10.28
N THR A 228 -1.70 12.59 11.14
CA THR A 228 -0.68 11.55 11.00
C THR A 228 -1.07 10.53 9.93
N TYR A 229 -0.13 9.71 9.47
CA TYR A 229 -0.47 8.57 8.62
C TYR A 229 -1.32 7.53 9.35
N GLN A 230 -1.12 7.36 10.65
CA GLN A 230 -1.96 6.48 11.47
C GLN A 230 -3.42 6.95 11.49
N GLU A 231 -3.67 8.23 11.71
CA GLU A 231 -5.02 8.81 11.65
C GLU A 231 -5.63 8.65 10.25
N ALA A 232 -4.80 8.71 9.20
CA ALA A 232 -5.25 8.57 7.82
C ALA A 232 -5.85 7.18 7.51
N PHE A 233 -5.44 6.11 8.22
CA PHE A 233 -6.06 4.78 8.05
C PHE A 233 -7.55 4.82 8.38
N GLU A 234 -7.90 5.40 9.54
CA GLU A 234 -9.29 5.52 9.97
C GLU A 234 -10.04 6.55 9.12
N ILE A 235 -9.40 7.66 8.75
CA ILE A 235 -10.01 8.66 7.85
C ILE A 235 -10.41 8.01 6.52
N GLN A 236 -9.54 7.22 5.90
CA GLN A 236 -9.84 6.56 4.63
C GLN A 236 -10.92 5.49 4.78
N ALA A 237 -10.91 4.72 5.86
CA ALA A 237 -12.00 3.79 6.17
C ALA A 237 -13.34 4.53 6.34
N ARG A 238 -13.37 5.68 7.03
CA ARG A 238 -14.59 6.49 7.17
C ARG A 238 -15.06 7.10 5.86
N LEU A 239 -14.15 7.57 5.00
CA LEU A 239 -14.50 8.07 3.67
C LEU A 239 -15.10 6.97 2.79
N LEU A 240 -14.56 5.75 2.87
CA LEU A 240 -15.15 4.59 2.20
C LEU A 240 -16.55 4.26 2.73
N ALA A 241 -16.74 4.29 4.06
CA ALA A 241 -18.03 4.03 4.68
C ALA A 241 -19.11 5.02 4.22
N LYS A 242 -18.77 6.32 4.22
CA LYS A 242 -19.67 7.37 3.73
C LYS A 242 -20.10 7.16 2.28
N TYR A 243 -19.16 6.78 1.42
CA TYR A 243 -19.47 6.48 0.02
C TYR A 243 -20.41 5.28 -0.13
N LEU A 244 -20.13 4.17 0.56
CA LEU A 244 -20.96 2.97 0.49
C LEU A 244 -22.36 3.18 1.08
N MET A 245 -22.47 4.03 2.09
CA MET A 245 -23.75 4.45 2.67
C MET A 245 -24.45 5.57 1.88
N GLU A 246 -23.91 5.96 0.72
CA GLU A 246 -24.48 6.99 -0.16
C GLU A 246 -24.56 8.39 0.49
N GLU A 247 -23.77 8.66 1.53
CA GLU A 247 -23.62 9.99 2.14
C GLU A 247 -22.75 10.92 1.28
N THR A 248 -21.99 10.36 0.33
CA THR A 248 -21.14 11.12 -0.60
C THR A 248 -21.12 10.46 -1.97
N ASP A 249 -21.05 11.26 -3.03
CA ASP A 249 -21.14 10.78 -4.43
C ASP A 249 -19.93 9.97 -4.90
N GLN A 250 -18.78 10.11 -4.24
CA GLN A 250 -17.51 9.53 -4.68
C GLN A 250 -16.62 9.20 -3.48
N TYR A 251 -16.04 8.00 -3.47
CA TYR A 251 -14.88 7.69 -2.63
C TYR A 251 -13.61 8.39 -3.18
N PRO A 252 -12.95 9.28 -2.40
CA PRO A 252 -11.74 9.96 -2.84
C PRO A 252 -10.48 9.25 -2.31
N PRO A 253 -9.66 8.61 -3.16
CA PRO A 253 -8.50 7.86 -2.72
C PRO A 253 -7.40 8.77 -2.15
N LEU A 254 -6.62 8.26 -1.20
CA LEU A 254 -5.47 8.98 -0.67
C LEU A 254 -4.35 9.08 -1.72
N ILE A 255 -4.10 10.31 -2.18
CA ILE A 255 -2.97 10.63 -3.07
C ILE A 255 -2.12 11.71 -2.41
N VAL A 256 -0.90 11.36 -2.03
CA VAL A 256 0.04 12.28 -1.35
C VAL A 256 0.96 12.88 -2.41
N LYS A 257 1.02 14.22 -2.47
CA LYS A 257 1.89 14.97 -3.38
C LYS A 257 3.25 15.26 -2.77
#